data_AF-A0A3R6J3F7-F1
#
_entry.id   AF-A0A3R6J3F7-F1
#
_cell.length_a   1.000
_cell.length_b   1.000
_cell.length_c   1.000
_cell.angle_alpha   90.00
_cell.angle_beta   90.00
_cell.angle_gamma   90.00
#
_symmetry.space_group_name_H-M   'P 1'
#
loop_
_entity.id
_entity.type
_entity.pdbx_description
1 polymer ?
#
loop_
_entity_poly.entity_id
_entity_poly.type
_entity_poly.pdbx_seq_one_letter_code
_entity_poly.pdbx_strand_id
1 'polypeptide(L)'
;MYKYGFNRNSVIYRKDFLDNEQLKGMYSELSKDIKEVSLAEYENLKEYLKEQEIAGKFAIVDIGWSGGMQRFLQTTLKEMEINAEIYGYYTGIAKYYKRNVSDGFALNMHGYLFDFMHNPSDKDCRNCFVGLYEMLFLENKGSVEKYVRNDNDQIEAVRYPYEYLVNGEMLSEVESIKSTQKGALDYVERHKCDSVENLDKLSLCRTLLREGQYPSDEGIRLFADFRFFDEGEYYKLACPRSLWFYLLHPSDFKIDFLKSRWKTAFLKRLLVVPLPYYNIYKLLKSIS
;
A
#
# COMPACT_ATOMS: atom_id res chain seq x y z
N MET A 1 1.90 -23.58 -14.32
CA MET A 1 1.00 -22.61 -14.99
C MET A 1 0.62 -23.03 -16.42
N TYR A 2 1.55 -23.15 -17.38
CA TYR A 2 1.19 -23.47 -18.78
C TYR A 2 0.40 -24.78 -18.95
N LYS A 3 0.71 -25.81 -18.15
CA LYS A 3 -0.06 -27.07 -18.06
C LYS A 3 -1.56 -26.85 -17.85
N TYR A 4 -1.94 -25.79 -17.14
CA TYR A 4 -3.32 -25.44 -16.81
C TYR A 4 -3.87 -24.31 -17.68
N GLY A 5 -3.20 -23.98 -18.80
CA GLY A 5 -3.62 -22.90 -19.70
C GLY A 5 -3.33 -21.48 -19.18
N PHE A 6 -2.61 -21.34 -18.07
CA PHE A 6 -2.22 -20.04 -17.54
C PHE A 6 -0.83 -19.62 -18.03
N ASN A 7 -0.66 -18.32 -18.22
CA ASN A 7 0.62 -17.66 -18.45
C ASN A 7 0.75 -16.41 -17.56
N ARG A 8 1.87 -15.71 -17.62
CA ARG A 8 2.13 -14.53 -16.76
C ARG A 8 1.14 -13.37 -16.97
N ASN A 9 0.45 -13.33 -18.11
CA ASN A 9 -0.55 -12.32 -18.44
C ASN A 9 -1.99 -12.79 -18.18
N SER A 10 -2.17 -14.00 -17.63
CA SER A 10 -3.49 -14.50 -17.29
C SER A 10 -4.08 -13.71 -16.12
N VAL A 11 -5.28 -13.15 -16.32
CA VAL A 11 -6.05 -12.48 -15.26
C VAL A 11 -7.11 -13.43 -14.75
N ILE A 12 -7.11 -13.69 -13.44
CA ILE A 12 -8.11 -14.53 -12.77
C ILE A 12 -8.89 -13.64 -11.81
N TYR A 13 -10.19 -13.52 -12.00
CA TYR A 13 -11.03 -12.75 -11.08
C TYR A 13 -11.40 -13.61 -9.87
N ARG A 14 -11.38 -13.00 -8.68
CA ARG A 14 -11.74 -13.66 -7.42
C ARG A 14 -13.09 -14.39 -7.47
N LYS A 15 -14.07 -13.82 -8.17
CA LYS A 15 -15.42 -14.43 -8.33
C LYS A 15 -15.38 -15.79 -9.04
N ASP A 16 -14.36 -16.03 -9.86
CA ASP A 16 -14.23 -17.23 -10.67
C ASP A 16 -13.36 -18.30 -9.97
N PHE A 17 -12.75 -17.99 -8.82
CA PHE A 17 -11.78 -18.89 -8.17
C PHE A 17 -12.36 -20.26 -7.83
N LEU A 18 -13.60 -20.30 -7.32
CA LEU A 18 -14.24 -21.54 -6.88
C LEU A 18 -14.82 -22.37 -8.03
N ASP A 19 -14.98 -21.79 -9.22
CA ASP A 19 -15.60 -22.46 -10.38
C ASP A 19 -14.58 -22.76 -11.49
N ASN A 20 -13.34 -22.27 -11.35
CA ASN A 20 -12.28 -22.48 -12.34
C ASN A 20 -11.58 -23.83 -12.15
N GLU A 21 -11.95 -24.82 -12.96
CA GLU A 21 -11.38 -26.18 -12.91
C GLU A 21 -9.86 -26.22 -13.20
N GLN A 22 -9.35 -25.34 -14.07
CA GLN A 22 -7.91 -25.24 -14.31
C GLN A 22 -7.17 -24.77 -13.06
N LEU A 23 -7.72 -23.79 -12.34
CA LEU A 23 -7.16 -23.27 -11.09
C LEU A 23 -7.24 -24.31 -9.97
N LYS A 24 -8.37 -25.02 -9.84
CA LYS A 24 -8.51 -26.13 -8.88
C LYS A 24 -7.47 -27.22 -9.15
N GLY A 25 -7.31 -27.61 -10.42
CA GLY A 25 -6.31 -28.59 -10.82
C GLY A 25 -4.88 -28.14 -10.47
N MET A 26 -4.56 -26.87 -10.70
CA MET A 26 -3.25 -26.30 -10.36
C MET A 26 -3.02 -26.24 -8.84
N TYR A 27 -4.02 -25.77 -8.09
CA TYR A 27 -3.95 -25.71 -6.64
C TYR A 27 -3.82 -27.11 -6.04
N SER A 28 -4.58 -28.09 -6.52
CA SER A 28 -4.52 -29.47 -6.02
C SER A 28 -3.11 -30.05 -6.14
N GLU A 29 -2.45 -29.85 -7.29
CA GLU A 29 -1.07 -30.29 -7.52
C GLU A 29 -0.06 -29.58 -6.60
N LEU A 30 -0.21 -28.27 -6.40
CA LEU A 30 0.70 -27.46 -5.58
C LEU A 30 0.40 -27.52 -4.08
N SER A 31 -0.77 -28.02 -3.68
CA SER A 31 -1.30 -27.89 -2.32
C SER A 31 -0.39 -28.50 -1.27
N LYS A 32 0.25 -29.62 -1.60
CA LYS A 32 1.21 -30.30 -0.72
C LYS A 32 2.42 -29.41 -0.47
N ASP A 33 3.06 -28.93 -1.54
CA ASP A 33 4.26 -28.08 -1.44
C ASP A 33 3.95 -26.75 -0.75
N ILE A 34 2.81 -26.13 -1.07
CA ILE A 34 2.35 -24.89 -0.43
C ILE A 34 2.20 -25.12 1.08
N LYS A 35 1.59 -26.22 1.49
CA LYS A 35 1.37 -26.55 2.91
C LYS A 35 2.69 -26.81 3.62
N GLU A 36 3.58 -27.59 3.01
CA GLU A 36 4.89 -27.90 3.60
C GLU A 36 5.73 -26.62 3.82
N VAL A 37 5.82 -25.76 2.82
CA VAL A 37 6.55 -24.48 2.93
C VAL A 37 5.87 -23.55 3.95
N SER A 38 4.54 -23.42 3.89
CA SER A 38 3.80 -22.52 4.79
C SER A 38 3.90 -22.94 6.26
N LEU A 39 3.94 -24.25 6.55
CA LEU A 39 4.14 -24.76 7.92
C LEU A 39 5.56 -24.48 8.43
N ALA A 40 6.58 -24.66 7.58
CA ALA A 40 7.96 -24.33 7.97
C ALA A 40 8.10 -22.83 8.27
N GLU A 41 7.52 -21.97 7.43
CA GLU A 41 7.51 -20.52 7.67
C GLU A 41 6.71 -20.12 8.90
N TYR A 42 5.60 -20.81 9.19
CA TYR A 42 4.80 -20.59 10.39
C TYR A 42 5.61 -20.87 11.67
N GLU A 43 6.35 -21.99 11.73
CA GLU A 43 7.18 -22.32 12.89
C GLU A 43 8.35 -21.33 13.04
N ASN A 44 9.01 -20.93 11.94
CA ASN A 44 10.07 -19.93 12.02
C ASN A 44 9.54 -18.56 12.44
N LEU A 45 8.38 -18.12 11.92
CA LEU A 45 7.71 -16.89 12.37
C LEU A 45 7.37 -16.95 13.86
N LYS A 46 6.89 -18.09 14.36
CA LYS A 46 6.58 -18.28 15.78
C LYS A 46 7.79 -18.03 16.65
N GLU A 47 8.92 -18.65 16.32
CA GLU A 47 10.18 -18.47 17.05
C GLU A 47 10.70 -17.03 16.92
N TYR A 48 10.63 -16.43 15.73
CA TYR A 48 10.95 -15.02 15.54
C TYR A 48 10.14 -14.10 16.48
N LEU A 49 8.81 -14.26 16.51
CA LEU A 49 7.94 -13.42 17.35
C LEU A 49 8.22 -13.61 18.84
N LYS A 50 8.59 -14.81 19.28
CA LYS A 50 9.02 -15.07 20.67
C LYS A 50 10.36 -14.40 20.98
N GLU A 51 11.35 -14.51 20.09
CA GLU A 51 12.65 -13.86 20.25
C GLU A 51 12.54 -12.33 20.27
N GLN A 52 11.57 -11.77 19.55
CA GLN A 52 11.22 -10.34 19.58
C GLN A 52 10.28 -9.97 20.75
N GLU A 53 9.97 -10.90 21.65
CA GLU A 53 9.10 -10.70 22.82
C GLU A 53 7.72 -10.11 22.48
N ILE A 54 7.16 -10.47 21.32
CA ILE A 54 5.84 -10.01 20.90
C ILE A 54 4.76 -10.67 21.76
N ALA A 55 4.26 -9.92 22.75
CA ALA A 55 3.15 -10.32 23.62
C ALA A 55 2.55 -9.09 24.32
N GLY A 56 1.46 -9.30 25.05
CA GLY A 56 0.85 -8.27 25.89
C GLY A 56 0.23 -7.15 25.07
N LYS A 57 0.29 -5.91 25.59
CA LYS A 57 -0.34 -4.75 24.97
C LYS A 57 0.68 -3.95 24.16
N PHE A 58 0.44 -3.83 22.86
CA PHE A 58 1.32 -3.05 21.98
C PHE A 58 0.54 -2.34 20.88
N ALA A 59 1.21 -1.39 20.24
CA ALA A 59 0.67 -0.63 19.13
C ALA A 59 1.34 -1.03 17.82
N ILE A 60 0.57 -1.02 16.74
CA ILE A 60 1.11 -1.03 15.38
C ILE A 60 0.81 0.33 14.73
N VAL A 61 1.75 0.81 13.92
CA VAL A 61 1.57 2.02 13.13
C VAL A 61 1.67 1.64 11.67
N ASP A 62 0.62 1.89 10.90
CA ASP A 62 0.51 1.41 9.52
C ASP A 62 -0.10 2.50 8.62
N ILE A 63 0.41 2.57 7.39
CA ILE A 63 -0.11 3.47 6.35
C ILE A 63 -1.29 2.85 5.60
N GLY A 64 -1.54 1.55 5.79
CA GLY A 64 -2.67 0.82 5.25
C GLY A 64 -4.02 1.35 5.72
N TRP A 65 -5.08 0.99 5.01
CA TRP A 65 -6.36 1.70 5.10
C TRP A 65 -7.50 0.88 5.68
N SER A 66 -7.31 -0.44 5.83
CA SER A 66 -8.38 -1.37 6.20
C SER A 66 -8.02 -2.36 7.30
N GLY A 67 -6.82 -2.30 7.88
CA GLY A 67 -6.38 -3.22 8.94
C GLY A 67 -6.22 -4.68 8.54
N GLY A 68 -5.90 -4.96 7.27
CA GLY A 68 -5.71 -6.34 6.80
C GLY A 68 -4.54 -7.03 7.50
N MET A 69 -3.39 -6.35 7.58
CA MET A 69 -2.21 -6.88 8.28
C MET A 69 -2.47 -7.08 9.77
N GLN A 70 -3.17 -6.16 10.44
CA GLN A 70 -3.56 -6.34 11.84
C GLN A 70 -4.47 -7.55 12.04
N ARG A 71 -5.45 -7.77 11.16
CA ARG A 71 -6.31 -8.97 11.20
C ARG A 71 -5.46 -10.22 11.11
N PHE A 72 -4.57 -10.31 10.13
CA PHE A 72 -3.72 -11.50 9.96
C PHE A 72 -2.79 -11.69 11.16
N LEU A 73 -2.13 -10.64 11.65
CA LEU A 73 -1.27 -10.74 12.83
C LEU A 73 -2.06 -11.21 14.06
N GLN A 74 -3.22 -10.61 14.35
CA GLN A 74 -4.08 -11.02 15.47
C GLN A 74 -4.53 -12.49 15.33
N THR A 75 -4.89 -12.93 14.12
CA THR A 75 -5.24 -14.34 13.85
C THR A 75 -4.06 -15.26 14.13
N THR A 76 -2.88 -14.94 13.58
CA THR A 76 -1.66 -15.73 13.74
C THR A 76 -1.23 -15.82 15.20
N LEU A 77 -1.22 -14.71 15.95
CA LEU A 77 -0.88 -14.72 17.38
C LEU A 77 -1.86 -15.57 18.19
N LYS A 78 -3.15 -15.52 17.86
CA LYS A 78 -4.17 -16.37 18.50
C LYS A 78 -3.93 -17.86 18.21
N GLU A 79 -3.59 -18.22 16.98
CA GLU A 79 -3.25 -19.61 16.60
C GLU A 79 -1.96 -20.11 17.28
N MET A 80 -1.02 -19.20 17.56
CA MET A 80 0.21 -19.48 18.29
C MET A 80 0.04 -19.47 19.82
N GLU A 81 -1.18 -19.22 20.32
CA GLU A 81 -1.51 -19.03 21.74
C GLU A 81 -0.73 -17.90 22.43
N ILE A 82 -0.33 -16.89 21.66
CA ILE A 82 0.34 -15.69 22.16
C ILE A 82 -0.74 -14.66 22.53
N ASN A 83 -0.83 -14.34 23.82
CA ASN A 83 -1.76 -13.32 24.28
C ASN A 83 -1.30 -11.92 23.86
N ALA A 84 -2.09 -11.25 23.03
CA ALA A 84 -1.78 -9.92 22.51
C ALA A 84 -3.03 -9.04 22.44
N GLU A 85 -2.89 -7.80 22.90
CA GLU A 85 -3.88 -6.73 22.77
C GLU A 85 -3.30 -5.64 21.85
N ILE A 86 -3.72 -5.67 20.58
CA ILE A 86 -3.14 -4.81 19.54
C ILE A 86 -3.98 -3.54 19.34
N TYR A 87 -3.30 -2.39 19.41
CA TYR A 87 -3.86 -1.08 19.07
C TYR A 87 -3.30 -0.62 17.73
N GLY A 88 -4.15 -0.50 16.70
CA GLY A 88 -3.73 -0.03 15.39
C GLY A 88 -3.86 1.48 15.26
N TYR A 89 -2.78 2.15 14.86
CA TYR A 89 -2.78 3.57 14.53
C TYR A 89 -2.47 3.74 13.05
N TYR A 90 -3.44 4.27 12.32
CA TYR A 90 -3.39 4.36 10.87
C TYR A 90 -3.37 5.81 10.41
N THR A 91 -2.71 6.06 9.29
CA THR A 91 -2.79 7.40 8.66
C THR A 91 -4.23 7.76 8.25
N GLY A 92 -5.06 6.76 7.97
CA GLY A 92 -6.52 6.87 7.92
C GLY A 92 -7.18 5.50 7.77
N ILE A 93 -8.47 5.39 8.13
CA ILE A 93 -9.26 4.15 8.00
C ILE A 93 -10.32 4.38 6.94
N ALA A 94 -10.20 3.72 5.79
CA ALA A 94 -11.12 3.88 4.67
C ALA A 94 -12.38 3.03 4.83
N LYS A 95 -13.51 3.44 4.22
CA LYS A 95 -14.84 2.79 4.32
C LYS A 95 -14.84 1.26 4.11
N TYR A 96 -13.92 0.74 3.30
CA TYR A 96 -13.77 -0.69 3.03
C TYR A 96 -13.09 -1.48 4.16
N TYR A 97 -12.76 -0.87 5.31
CA TYR A 97 -12.29 -1.56 6.52
C TYR A 97 -13.25 -2.68 6.97
N LYS A 98 -14.54 -2.52 6.70
CA LYS A 98 -15.62 -3.47 7.04
C LYS A 98 -15.34 -4.91 6.59
N ARG A 99 -14.57 -5.10 5.51
CA ARG A 99 -14.16 -6.43 5.02
C ARG A 99 -13.26 -7.19 6.00
N ASN A 100 -12.62 -6.49 6.93
CA ASN A 100 -11.66 -7.05 7.88
C ASN A 100 -12.20 -7.11 9.32
N VAL A 101 -13.40 -6.58 9.56
CA VAL A 101 -14.11 -6.66 10.85
C VAL A 101 -15.44 -7.42 10.73
N SER A 102 -15.63 -8.14 9.61
CA SER A 102 -16.76 -9.05 9.44
C SER A 102 -16.57 -10.32 10.28
N ASP A 103 -17.63 -11.10 10.43
CA ASP A 103 -17.58 -12.47 10.98
C ASP A 103 -17.14 -12.54 12.46
N GLY A 104 -17.47 -11.50 13.22
CA GLY A 104 -17.18 -11.42 14.67
C GLY A 104 -15.72 -11.09 14.99
N PHE A 105 -14.89 -10.79 13.99
CA PHE A 105 -13.51 -10.37 14.20
C PHE A 105 -13.44 -8.89 14.56
N ALA A 106 -12.92 -8.55 15.74
CA ALA A 106 -12.75 -7.17 16.17
C ALA A 106 -11.33 -6.67 15.90
N LEU A 107 -11.23 -5.45 15.38
CA LEU A 107 -9.98 -4.71 15.25
C LEU A 107 -10.10 -3.42 16.03
N ASN A 108 -9.12 -3.13 16.89
CA ASN A 108 -8.98 -1.84 17.52
C ASN A 108 -8.09 -0.95 16.64
N MET A 109 -8.70 -0.02 15.91
CA MET A 109 -8.01 0.80 14.91
C MET A 109 -8.39 2.26 15.04
N HIS A 110 -7.42 3.16 15.05
CA HIS A 110 -7.64 4.60 15.10
C HIS A 110 -7.04 5.27 13.86
N GLY A 111 -7.86 6.03 13.13
CA GLY A 111 -7.43 6.75 11.94
C GLY A 111 -7.03 8.19 12.27
N TYR A 112 -5.88 8.63 11.76
CA TYR A 112 -5.42 10.01 11.92
C TYR A 112 -6.20 10.96 10.99
N LEU A 113 -5.92 10.99 9.68
CA LEU A 113 -6.50 11.98 8.75
C LEU A 113 -8.01 11.84 8.55
N PHE A 114 -8.49 10.61 8.48
CA PHE A 114 -9.89 10.25 8.37
C PHE A 114 -10.10 8.88 9.01
N ASP A 115 -11.25 8.67 9.64
CA ASP A 115 -11.56 7.47 10.40
C ASP A 115 -13.01 7.06 10.14
N PHE A 116 -13.24 6.29 9.08
CA PHE A 116 -14.58 5.78 8.77
C PHE A 116 -15.09 4.74 9.79
N MET A 117 -14.24 4.22 10.68
CA MET A 117 -14.65 3.29 11.74
C MET A 117 -15.36 4.03 12.86
N HIS A 118 -14.81 5.17 13.29
CA HIS A 118 -15.38 5.98 14.36
C HIS A 118 -16.28 7.13 13.86
N ASN A 119 -16.03 7.63 12.64
CA ASN A 119 -16.75 8.74 12.03
C ASN A 119 -17.19 8.38 10.59
N PRO A 120 -18.34 7.72 10.39
CA PRO A 120 -18.79 7.26 9.07
C PRO A 120 -18.99 8.36 8.01
N SER A 121 -19.10 9.63 8.43
CA SER A 121 -19.24 10.81 7.59
C SER A 121 -17.91 11.42 7.12
N ASP A 122 -16.78 10.87 7.57
CA ASP A 122 -15.46 11.33 7.15
C ASP A 122 -15.25 11.21 5.64
N LYS A 123 -14.21 11.90 5.15
CA LYS A 123 -13.86 11.93 3.73
C LYS A 123 -12.43 11.49 3.55
N ASP A 124 -12.22 10.47 2.72
CA ASP A 124 -10.88 10.09 2.28
C ASP A 124 -10.34 11.18 1.35
N CYS A 125 -9.47 12.01 1.90
CA CYS A 125 -8.87 13.17 1.26
C CYS A 125 -7.61 12.84 0.44
N ARG A 126 -7.20 11.57 0.37
CA ARG A 126 -5.91 11.10 -0.20
C ARG A 126 -6.07 10.18 -1.41
N ASN A 127 -7.23 9.58 -1.60
CA ASN A 127 -7.59 8.68 -2.71
C ASN A 127 -7.15 9.10 -4.15
N CYS A 128 -6.91 10.37 -4.42
CA CYS A 128 -6.46 10.86 -5.72
C CYS A 128 -4.94 10.91 -5.90
N PHE A 129 -4.15 10.69 -4.85
CA PHE A 129 -2.68 10.75 -4.88
C PHE A 129 -2.01 9.67 -4.01
N VAL A 130 -2.63 8.49 -3.92
CA VAL A 130 -2.19 7.39 -3.05
C VAL A 130 -0.70 7.07 -3.22
N GLY A 131 -0.18 6.99 -4.45
CA GLY A 131 1.24 6.65 -4.64
C GLY A 131 2.20 7.74 -4.20
N LEU A 132 1.84 9.03 -4.36
CA LEU A 132 2.65 10.13 -3.84
C LEU A 132 2.71 10.09 -2.30
N TYR A 133 1.60 9.72 -1.66
CA TYR A 133 1.54 9.53 -0.21
C TYR A 133 2.38 8.32 0.24
N GLU A 134 2.17 7.17 -0.39
CA GLU A 134 2.85 5.91 -0.05
C GLU A 134 4.37 5.97 -0.30
N MET A 135 4.83 6.78 -1.25
CA MET A 135 6.25 7.04 -1.51
C MET A 135 7.01 7.49 -0.26
N LEU A 136 6.37 8.23 0.66
CA LEU A 136 6.96 8.66 1.94
C LEU A 136 7.35 7.49 2.85
N PHE A 137 6.78 6.32 2.63
CA PHE A 137 6.86 5.17 3.52
C PHE A 137 7.36 3.90 2.83
N LEU A 138 7.84 4.01 1.58
CA LEU A 138 8.41 2.88 0.86
C LEU A 138 9.61 2.30 1.62
N GLU A 139 9.59 0.98 1.81
CA GLU A 139 10.75 0.22 2.29
C GLU A 139 11.93 0.42 1.33
N ASN A 140 13.16 0.41 1.86
CA ASN A 140 14.39 0.64 1.11
C ASN A 140 15.34 -0.57 1.07
N LYS A 141 14.90 -1.71 1.60
CA LYS A 141 15.66 -2.98 1.66
C LYS A 141 14.93 -4.20 1.10
N GLY A 142 13.76 -4.01 0.49
CA GLY A 142 12.91 -5.09 0.00
C GLY A 142 11.98 -5.67 1.07
N SER A 143 10.94 -6.32 0.57
CA SER A 143 9.92 -7.01 1.35
C SER A 143 10.49 -8.26 2.06
N VAL A 144 9.89 -8.65 3.18
CA VAL A 144 10.23 -9.92 3.86
C VAL A 144 9.83 -11.10 2.98
N GLU A 145 10.77 -12.00 2.73
CA GLU A 145 10.56 -13.25 1.99
C GLU A 145 10.18 -14.39 2.94
N LYS A 146 10.99 -14.58 3.98
CA LYS A 146 10.92 -15.75 4.88
C LYS A 146 11.68 -15.51 6.18
N TYR A 147 11.57 -16.45 7.11
CA TYR A 147 12.32 -16.46 8.37
C TYR A 147 13.26 -17.67 8.41
N VAL A 148 14.51 -17.48 8.84
CA VAL A 148 15.51 -18.56 8.92
C VAL A 148 16.33 -18.45 10.20
N ARG A 149 16.78 -19.60 10.72
CA ARG A 149 17.73 -19.67 11.83
C ARG A 149 19.15 -19.43 11.30
N ASN A 150 19.86 -18.47 11.87
CA ASN A 150 21.23 -18.15 11.49
C ASN A 150 22.26 -18.95 12.32
N ASP A 151 23.55 -18.76 12.00
CA ASP A 151 24.66 -19.48 12.66
C ASP A 151 24.80 -19.17 14.16
N ASN A 152 24.19 -18.08 14.65
CA ASN A 152 24.16 -17.69 16.05
C ASN A 152 22.93 -18.22 16.81
N ASP A 153 22.18 -19.14 16.20
CA ASP A 153 20.96 -19.72 16.77
C ASP A 153 19.83 -18.69 17.02
N GLN A 154 19.76 -17.66 16.17
CA GLN A 154 18.71 -16.64 16.18
C GLN A 154 17.87 -16.71 14.90
N ILE A 155 16.57 -16.47 14.99
CA ILE A 155 15.73 -16.35 13.79
C ILE A 155 15.85 -14.94 13.22
N GLU A 156 16.15 -14.83 11.92
CA GLU A 156 16.20 -13.58 11.19
C GLU A 156 15.22 -13.56 10.00
N ALA A 157 14.73 -12.37 9.68
CA ALA A 157 13.92 -12.13 8.50
C ALA A 157 14.80 -11.96 7.26
N VAL A 158 14.72 -12.91 6.33
CA VAL A 158 15.33 -12.83 5.00
C VAL A 158 14.43 -12.00 4.09
N ARG A 159 15.04 -11.13 3.27
CA ARG A 159 14.32 -10.19 2.40
C ARG A 159 14.50 -10.53 0.93
N TYR A 160 13.46 -10.26 0.15
CA TYR A 160 13.56 -10.22 -1.30
C TYR A 160 14.54 -9.13 -1.75
N PRO A 161 15.11 -9.25 -2.96
CA PRO A 161 15.82 -8.15 -3.59
C PRO A 161 14.96 -6.88 -3.60
N TYR A 162 15.59 -5.74 -3.36
CA TYR A 162 14.89 -4.46 -3.32
C TYR A 162 14.18 -4.17 -4.65
N GLU A 163 12.93 -3.71 -4.58
CA GLU A 163 12.05 -3.50 -5.74
C GLU A 163 12.55 -2.38 -6.67
N TYR A 164 13.58 -1.64 -6.30
CA TYR A 164 14.23 -0.62 -7.15
C TYR A 164 15.67 -0.97 -7.51
N LEU A 165 16.08 -2.23 -7.33
CA LEU A 165 17.32 -2.81 -7.83
C LEU A 165 16.99 -3.68 -9.05
N VAL A 166 17.31 -3.21 -10.25
CA VAL A 166 17.00 -3.91 -11.51
C VAL A 166 18.31 -4.26 -12.21
N ASN A 167 18.53 -5.55 -12.50
CA ASN A 167 19.74 -6.04 -13.15
C ASN A 167 21.05 -5.62 -12.45
N GLY A 168 21.02 -5.49 -11.12
CA GLY A 168 22.18 -5.06 -10.32
C GLY A 168 22.39 -3.55 -10.24
N GLU A 169 21.54 -2.75 -10.88
CA GLU A 169 21.60 -1.29 -10.86
C GLU A 169 20.42 -0.69 -10.09
N MET A 170 20.71 0.30 -9.24
CA MET A 170 19.67 1.04 -8.52
C MET A 170 18.98 2.00 -9.48
N LEU A 171 17.65 1.99 -9.49
CA LEU A 171 16.86 2.96 -10.24
C LEU A 171 17.06 4.37 -9.65
N SER A 172 16.95 5.39 -10.51
CA SER A 172 17.09 6.80 -10.12
C SER A 172 16.12 7.24 -9.02
N GLU A 173 14.97 6.59 -8.89
CA GLU A 173 13.97 6.86 -7.86
C GLU A 173 14.48 6.62 -6.45
N VAL A 174 15.48 5.74 -6.27
CA VAL A 174 16.00 5.40 -4.93
C VAL A 174 16.54 6.64 -4.21
N GLU A 175 17.27 7.50 -4.92
CA GLU A 175 17.79 8.73 -4.35
C GLU A 175 16.65 9.70 -4.00
N SER A 176 15.64 9.80 -4.87
CA SER A 176 14.46 10.61 -4.63
C SER A 176 13.68 10.14 -3.39
N ILE A 177 13.44 8.83 -3.25
CA ILE A 177 12.77 8.23 -2.07
C ILE A 177 13.55 8.58 -0.80
N LYS A 178 14.86 8.30 -0.79
CA LYS A 178 15.72 8.56 0.37
C LYS A 178 15.76 10.04 0.73
N SER A 179 15.85 10.92 -0.27
CA SER A 179 15.87 12.37 -0.05
C SER A 179 14.54 12.86 0.53
N THR A 180 13.40 12.38 0.01
CA THR A 180 12.07 12.73 0.52
C THR A 180 11.88 12.22 1.96
N GLN A 181 12.24 10.97 2.24
CA GLN A 181 12.17 10.37 3.58
C GLN A 181 13.06 11.10 4.58
N LYS A 182 14.29 11.42 4.19
CA LYS A 182 15.21 12.23 5.00
C LYS A 182 14.60 13.60 5.30
N GLY A 183 14.02 14.28 4.31
CA GLY A 183 13.37 15.56 4.53
C GLY A 183 12.21 15.50 5.53
N ALA A 184 11.44 14.41 5.53
CA ALA A 184 10.38 14.18 6.51
C ALA A 184 10.93 13.95 7.92
N LEU A 185 11.98 13.13 8.07
CA LEU A 185 12.63 12.90 9.36
C LEU A 185 13.30 14.17 9.90
N ASP A 186 14.00 14.92 9.04
CA ASP A 186 14.60 16.20 9.42
C ASP A 186 13.54 17.22 9.86
N TYR A 187 12.34 17.20 9.26
CA TYR A 187 11.22 18.03 9.70
C TYR A 187 10.77 17.65 11.12
N VAL A 188 10.55 16.36 11.38
CA VAL A 188 10.16 15.86 12.71
C VAL A 188 11.20 16.23 13.76
N GLU A 189 12.48 16.03 13.46
CA GLU A 189 13.57 16.35 14.38
C GLU A 189 13.63 17.84 14.72
N ARG A 190 13.44 18.72 13.72
CA ARG A 190 13.43 20.19 13.93
C ARG A 190 12.24 20.68 14.77
N HIS A 191 11.10 19.98 14.72
CA HIS A 191 9.86 20.40 15.37
C HIS A 191 9.48 19.49 16.54
N LYS A 192 10.40 18.64 17.04
CA LYS A 192 10.10 17.67 18.11
C LYS A 192 9.69 18.29 19.44
N CYS A 193 10.06 19.56 19.66
CA CYS A 193 9.70 20.34 20.85
C CYS A 193 8.46 21.21 20.63
N ASP A 194 7.94 21.28 19.40
CA ASP A 194 6.77 22.08 19.10
C ASP A 194 5.54 21.38 19.68
N SER A 195 4.69 22.15 20.36
CA SER A 195 3.42 21.60 20.78
C SER A 195 2.53 21.33 19.57
N VAL A 196 2.15 20.07 19.41
CA VAL A 196 1.13 19.64 18.45
C VAL A 196 -0.25 19.58 19.09
N GLU A 197 -0.38 19.96 20.36
CA GLU A 197 -1.66 19.98 21.07
C GLU A 197 -2.60 21.01 20.45
N ASN A 198 -3.85 20.62 20.27
CA ASN A 198 -4.92 21.45 19.69
C ASN A 198 -4.69 21.90 18.23
N LEU A 199 -3.69 21.34 17.53
CA LEU A 199 -3.52 21.59 16.10
C LEU A 199 -4.49 20.73 15.29
N ASP A 200 -5.18 21.38 14.35
CA ASP A 200 -6.01 20.68 13.38
C ASP A 200 -5.13 19.81 12.46
N LYS A 201 -5.38 18.50 12.47
CA LYS A 201 -4.67 17.50 11.66
C LYS A 201 -4.66 17.81 10.16
N LEU A 202 -5.75 18.39 9.63
CA LEU A 202 -5.82 18.75 8.21
C LEU A 202 -4.93 19.96 7.90
N SER A 203 -4.77 20.86 8.86
CA SER A 203 -3.85 21.99 8.78
C SER A 203 -2.38 21.52 8.83
N LEU A 204 -2.06 20.55 9.69
CA LEU A 204 -0.74 19.92 9.72
C LEU A 204 -0.38 19.21 8.41
N CYS A 205 -1.34 18.54 7.77
CA CYS A 205 -1.13 17.86 6.50
C CYS A 205 -1.47 18.71 5.26
N ARG A 206 -1.72 20.02 5.43
CA ARG A 206 -2.25 20.88 4.37
C ARG A 206 -1.37 20.92 3.14
N THR A 207 -0.06 21.00 3.30
CA THR A 207 0.88 21.07 2.17
C THR A 207 0.81 19.81 1.33
N LEU A 208 0.83 18.63 1.97
CA LEU A 208 0.73 17.35 1.28
C LEU A 208 -0.64 17.19 0.59
N LEU A 209 -1.72 17.57 1.26
CA LEU A 209 -3.07 17.55 0.69
C LEU A 209 -3.19 18.49 -0.51
N ARG A 210 -2.59 19.69 -0.42
CA ARG A 210 -2.60 20.67 -1.50
C ARG A 210 -1.86 20.13 -2.72
N GLU A 211 -0.63 19.64 -2.56
CA GLU A 211 0.10 19.07 -3.69
C GLU A 211 -0.64 17.86 -4.27
N GLY A 212 -1.11 16.96 -3.41
CA GLY A 212 -1.86 15.78 -3.83
C GLY A 212 -3.14 16.10 -4.61
N GLN A 213 -3.97 17.02 -4.13
CA GLN A 213 -5.27 17.35 -4.74
C GLN A 213 -5.16 18.40 -5.86
N TYR A 214 -4.23 19.34 -5.73
CA TYR A 214 -4.02 20.49 -6.61
C TYR A 214 -2.52 20.60 -6.96
N PRO A 215 -2.00 19.66 -7.76
CA PRO A 215 -0.57 19.55 -8.01
C PRO A 215 0.03 20.82 -8.61
N SER A 216 1.12 21.29 -8.02
CA SER A 216 1.97 22.32 -8.61
C SER A 216 2.72 21.78 -9.84
N ASP A 217 3.17 22.67 -10.73
CA ASP A 217 3.98 22.27 -11.89
C ASP A 217 5.34 21.71 -11.47
N GLU A 218 5.88 22.22 -10.36
CA GLU A 218 7.07 21.68 -9.72
C GLU A 218 6.86 20.26 -9.19
N GLY A 219 5.77 20.02 -8.44
CA GLY A 219 5.44 18.68 -7.95
C GLY A 219 5.26 17.67 -9.09
N ILE A 220 4.63 18.09 -10.19
CA ILE A 220 4.50 17.27 -11.40
C ILE A 220 5.88 16.97 -11.99
N ARG A 221 6.71 17.99 -12.18
CA ARG A 221 8.06 17.83 -12.74
C ARG A 221 8.92 16.87 -11.91
N LEU A 222 8.80 16.91 -10.59
CA LEU A 222 9.57 16.08 -9.67
C LEU A 222 9.07 14.63 -9.61
N PHE A 223 7.76 14.42 -9.52
CA PHE A 223 7.23 13.11 -9.10
C PHE A 223 6.38 12.40 -10.16
N ALA A 224 5.86 13.08 -11.18
CA ALA A 224 4.86 12.46 -12.06
C ALA A 224 5.39 11.26 -12.86
N ASP A 225 6.67 11.25 -13.20
CA ASP A 225 7.33 10.17 -13.93
C ASP A 225 8.00 9.11 -13.04
N PHE A 226 7.92 9.26 -11.72
CA PHE A 226 8.40 8.28 -10.74
C PHE A 226 7.76 6.92 -10.99
N ARG A 227 8.59 5.88 -11.17
CA ARG A 227 8.15 4.49 -11.24
C ARG A 227 7.77 4.02 -9.85
N PHE A 228 6.52 3.70 -9.64
CA PHE A 228 5.97 3.14 -8.42
C PHE A 228 5.72 1.65 -8.63
N PHE A 229 6.43 0.80 -7.87
CA PHE A 229 6.23 -0.64 -7.90
C PHE A 229 4.99 -1.02 -7.08
N ASP A 230 4.01 -1.67 -7.73
CA ASP A 230 2.78 -2.15 -7.10
C ASP A 230 2.31 -3.43 -7.79
N GLU A 231 1.87 -4.42 -7.01
CA GLU A 231 1.37 -5.71 -7.51
C GLU A 231 2.26 -6.42 -8.56
N GLY A 232 3.58 -6.26 -8.48
CA GLY A 232 4.54 -6.90 -9.40
C GLY A 232 4.80 -6.15 -10.71
N GLU A 233 4.18 -4.98 -10.91
CA GLU A 233 4.39 -4.11 -12.07
C GLU A 233 4.91 -2.72 -11.62
N TYR A 234 5.61 -2.02 -12.52
CA TYR A 234 5.91 -0.61 -12.33
C TYR A 234 4.87 0.27 -13.03
N TYR A 235 4.32 1.20 -12.29
CA TYR A 235 3.41 2.23 -12.79
C TYR A 235 4.03 3.61 -12.60
N LYS A 236 3.84 4.51 -13.54
CA LYS A 236 4.20 5.92 -13.28
C LYS A 236 3.14 6.58 -12.41
N LEU A 237 3.54 7.47 -11.51
CA LEU A 237 2.59 8.19 -10.64
C LEU A 237 1.54 8.96 -11.46
N ALA A 238 1.94 9.67 -12.52
CA ALA A 238 1.03 10.41 -13.38
C ALA A 238 1.63 10.66 -14.77
N CYS A 239 1.65 9.68 -15.66
CA CYS A 239 2.18 9.84 -17.01
C CYS A 239 1.14 9.48 -18.08
N PRO A 240 0.17 10.37 -18.36
CA PRO A 240 -0.84 10.14 -19.38
C PRO A 240 -0.20 10.12 -20.78
N ARG A 241 -0.84 9.41 -21.71
CA ARG A 241 -0.63 9.59 -23.16
C ARG A 241 -1.31 10.88 -23.62
N SER A 242 -1.17 11.21 -24.89
CA SER A 242 -1.76 12.44 -25.45
C SER A 242 -3.29 12.42 -25.40
N LEU A 243 -3.90 13.61 -25.30
CA LEU A 243 -5.36 13.75 -25.36
C LEU A 243 -5.95 13.13 -26.62
N TRP A 244 -5.31 13.36 -27.76
CA TRP A 244 -5.72 12.79 -29.05
C TRP A 244 -5.72 11.25 -29.05
N PHE A 245 -4.73 10.62 -28.41
CA PHE A 245 -4.70 9.17 -28.26
C PHE A 245 -5.96 8.68 -27.52
N TYR A 246 -6.31 9.31 -26.40
CA TYR A 246 -7.47 8.88 -25.61
C TYR A 246 -8.82 9.19 -26.24
N LEU A 247 -8.91 10.21 -27.11
CA LEU A 247 -10.10 10.44 -27.92
C LEU A 247 -10.37 9.28 -28.89
N LEU A 248 -9.32 8.65 -29.41
CA LEU A 248 -9.40 7.47 -30.29
C LEU A 248 -9.49 6.15 -29.50
N HIS A 249 -8.99 6.13 -28.25
CA HIS A 249 -8.88 4.95 -27.39
C HIS A 249 -9.45 5.21 -25.98
N PRO A 250 -10.77 5.40 -25.82
CA PRO A 250 -11.38 5.74 -24.53
C PRO A 250 -11.27 4.63 -23.47
N SER A 251 -11.21 3.36 -23.89
CA SER A 251 -10.95 2.24 -22.98
C SER A 251 -9.57 2.36 -22.32
N ASP A 252 -8.57 2.79 -23.08
CA ASP A 252 -7.19 2.92 -22.61
C ASP A 252 -7.06 4.09 -21.63
N PHE A 253 -7.84 5.17 -21.82
CA PHE A 253 -7.93 6.22 -20.82
C PHE A 253 -8.38 5.68 -19.48
N LYS A 254 -9.45 4.87 -19.45
CA LYS A 254 -9.96 4.29 -18.20
C LYS A 254 -8.89 3.42 -17.54
N ILE A 255 -8.19 2.58 -18.32
CA ILE A 255 -7.13 1.70 -17.81
C ILE A 255 -5.96 2.51 -17.25
N ASP A 256 -5.38 3.41 -18.05
CA ASP A 256 -4.23 4.23 -17.66
C ASP A 256 -4.58 5.15 -16.47
N PHE A 257 -5.79 5.73 -16.48
CA PHE A 257 -6.28 6.56 -15.37
C PHE A 257 -6.47 5.74 -14.10
N LEU A 258 -7.00 4.51 -14.16
CA LEU A 258 -7.16 3.63 -13.00
C LEU A 258 -5.82 3.10 -12.48
N LYS A 259 -4.84 2.86 -13.34
CA LYS A 259 -3.46 2.47 -12.96
C LYS A 259 -2.66 3.63 -12.35
N SER A 260 -2.88 4.86 -12.81
CA SER A 260 -2.19 6.06 -12.29
C SER A 260 -2.32 6.19 -10.77
N ARG A 261 -1.23 6.39 -10.05
CA ARG A 261 -1.25 6.54 -8.58
C ARG A 261 -1.43 8.00 -8.11
N TRP A 262 -1.50 8.94 -9.05
CA TRP A 262 -1.77 10.36 -8.84
C TRP A 262 -2.73 10.93 -9.91
N LYS A 263 -4.02 10.73 -9.67
CA LYS A 263 -5.14 11.00 -10.58
C LYS A 263 -5.27 12.47 -10.97
N THR A 264 -5.10 13.39 -10.02
CA THR A 264 -5.19 14.84 -10.25
C THR A 264 -4.04 15.34 -11.10
N ALA A 265 -2.81 14.88 -10.86
CA ALA A 265 -1.65 15.18 -11.71
C ALA A 265 -1.78 14.56 -13.10
N PHE A 266 -2.35 13.36 -13.21
CA PHE A 266 -2.65 12.73 -14.50
C PHE A 266 -3.57 13.62 -15.34
N LEU A 267 -4.69 14.10 -14.77
CA LEU A 267 -5.60 15.00 -15.47
C LEU A 267 -4.96 16.35 -15.80
N LYS A 268 -4.14 16.90 -14.89
CA LYS A 268 -3.43 18.16 -15.11
C LYS A 268 -2.45 18.07 -16.27
N ARG A 269 -1.64 17.00 -16.33
CA ARG A 269 -0.72 16.76 -17.46
C ARG A 269 -1.45 16.47 -18.77
N LEU A 270 -2.60 15.81 -18.73
CA LEU A 270 -3.36 15.45 -19.93
C LEU A 270 -4.00 16.67 -20.59
N LEU A 271 -4.64 17.53 -19.79
CA LEU A 271 -5.46 18.63 -20.29
C LEU A 271 -4.71 19.96 -20.34
N VAL A 272 -3.68 20.16 -19.50
CA VAL A 272 -2.77 21.34 -19.51
C VAL A 272 -3.51 22.68 -19.39
N VAL A 273 -4.70 22.70 -18.79
CA VAL A 273 -5.53 23.91 -18.60
C VAL A 273 -5.89 24.08 -17.13
N PRO A 274 -6.12 25.31 -16.62
CA PRO A 274 -6.42 25.52 -15.20
C PRO A 274 -7.87 25.11 -14.87
N LEU A 275 -8.13 23.79 -14.81
CA LEU A 275 -9.42 23.21 -14.46
C LEU A 275 -9.43 22.69 -13.01
N PRO A 276 -10.61 22.56 -12.38
CA PRO A 276 -10.73 22.03 -11.02
C PRO A 276 -10.59 20.49 -11.02
N TYR A 277 -9.40 19.99 -11.30
CA TYR A 277 -9.11 18.56 -11.50
C TYR A 277 -9.52 17.66 -10.32
N TYR A 278 -9.40 18.14 -9.09
CA TYR A 278 -9.89 17.41 -7.93
C TYR A 278 -11.41 17.24 -7.94
N ASN A 279 -12.16 18.23 -8.39
CA ASN A 279 -13.62 18.13 -8.52
C ASN A 279 -14.00 17.20 -9.66
N ILE A 280 -13.28 17.24 -10.78
CA ILE A 280 -13.44 16.29 -11.90
C ILE A 280 -13.20 14.86 -11.41
N TYR A 281 -12.10 14.62 -10.67
CA TYR A 281 -11.82 13.32 -10.07
C TYR A 281 -12.96 12.84 -9.14
N LYS A 282 -13.45 13.71 -8.24
CA LYS A 282 -14.56 13.37 -7.33
C LYS A 282 -15.82 12.98 -8.11
N LEU A 283 -16.13 13.68 -9.20
CA LEU A 283 -17.26 13.35 -10.07
C LEU A 283 -17.06 11.98 -10.73
N LEU A 284 -15.88 11.73 -11.33
CA LEU A 284 -15.55 10.44 -11.95
C LEU A 284 -15.69 9.28 -10.96
N LYS A 285 -15.21 9.47 -9.72
CA LYS A 285 -15.31 8.48 -8.65
C LYS A 285 -16.75 8.19 -8.22
N SER A 286 -17.65 9.17 -8.34
CA SER A 286 -19.06 8.98 -7.96
C SER A 286 -19.87 8.20 -9.00
N ILE A 287 -19.35 8.09 -10.24
CA ILE A 287 -20.01 7.44 -11.37
C ILE A 287 -19.44 6.02 -11.61
N SER A 288 -18.25 5.72 -11.06
CA SER A 288 -17.58 4.41 -11.14
C SER A 288 -18.02 3.46 -10.03
#